data_AF-D8KC24-F1
#
_entry.id   AF-D8KC24-F1
#
_cell.length_a   1.000
_cell.length_b   1.000
_cell.length_c   1.000
_cell.angle_alpha   90.00
_cell.angle_beta   90.00
_cell.angle_gamma   90.00
#
_symmetry.space_group_name_H-M   'P 1'
#
loop_
_entity.id
_entity.type
_entity.pdbx_description
1 polymer ?
#
loop_
_entity_poly.entity_id
_entity_poly.type
_entity_poly.pdbx_seq_one_letter_code
_entity_poly.pdbx_strand_id
1 'polypeptide(L)'
;MPFLPQNRSAWLITLSGITLLLISLWLQLPMLLVVLGFSSVSAGGGEFMVGLFLGLPALLFAATLLGITIRSQWRSRLSVILFWLSILGIFGWAVAFVR
;
A
#
# COMPACT_ATOMS: atom_id res chain seq x y z
N MET A 1 5.42 -7.85 22.19
CA MET A 1 4.32 -7.57 21.24
C MET A 1 3.83 -8.88 20.65
N PRO A 2 2.52 -9.14 20.69
CA PRO A 2 1.92 -10.30 20.04
C PRO A 2 2.17 -10.26 18.53
N PHE A 3 2.25 -11.43 17.91
CA PHE A 3 2.45 -11.52 16.46
C PHE A 3 1.19 -11.04 15.70
N LEU A 4 0.02 -11.49 16.16
CA LEU A 4 -1.29 -11.16 15.61
C LEU A 4 -2.05 -10.15 16.47
N PRO A 5 -3.05 -9.43 15.90
CA PRO A 5 -3.95 -8.58 16.67
C PRO A 5 -4.74 -9.40 17.71
N GLN A 6 -4.86 -8.88 18.93
CA GLN A 6 -5.51 -9.58 20.04
C GLN A 6 -7.05 -9.38 20.07
N ASN A 7 -7.55 -8.28 19.51
CA ASN A 7 -8.97 -7.92 19.55
C ASN A 7 -9.61 -8.01 18.16
N ARG A 8 -10.92 -8.29 18.10
CA ARG A 8 -11.69 -8.35 16.84
C ARG A 8 -11.61 -7.06 16.04
N SER A 9 -11.73 -5.90 16.69
CA SER A 9 -11.63 -4.60 16.01
C SER A 9 -10.25 -4.36 15.40
N ALA A 10 -9.19 -4.74 16.12
CA ALA A 10 -7.82 -4.67 15.61
C ALA A 10 -7.61 -5.59 14.40
N TRP A 11 -8.22 -6.78 14.43
CA TRP A 11 -8.24 -7.71 13.30
C TRP A 11 -8.93 -7.12 12.07
N LEU A 12 -10.11 -6.51 12.23
CA LEU A 12 -10.85 -5.88 11.12
C LEU A 12 -10.05 -4.75 10.47
N ILE A 13 -9.40 -3.90 11.28
CA ILE A 13 -8.59 -2.78 10.77
C ILE A 13 -7.32 -3.30 10.09
N THR A 14 -6.68 -4.32 10.67
CA THR A 14 -5.48 -4.90 10.07
C THR A 14 -5.82 -5.61 8.76
N LEU A 15 -6.91 -6.37 8.70
CA LEU A 15 -7.39 -7.03 7.47
C LEU A 15 -7.74 -6.02 6.40
N SER A 16 -8.49 -4.95 6.72
CA SER A 16 -8.82 -3.89 5.77
C SER A 16 -7.56 -3.16 5.27
N GLY A 17 -6.59 -2.90 6.14
CA GLY A 17 -5.29 -2.37 5.74
C GLY A 17 -4.53 -3.31 4.79
N ILE A 18 -4.54 -4.63 5.06
CA ILE A 18 -3.91 -5.64 4.19
C ILE A 18 -4.59 -5.68 2.83
N THR A 19 -5.92 -5.75 2.79
CA THR A 19 -6.65 -5.86 1.52
C THR A 19 -6.42 -4.62 0.67
N LEU A 20 -6.46 -3.43 1.26
CA LEU A 20 -6.14 -2.18 0.56
C LEU A 20 -4.70 -2.12 0.07
N LEU A 21 -3.74 -2.59 0.87
CA LEU A 21 -2.34 -2.67 0.46
C LEU A 21 -2.16 -3.60 -0.74
N LEU A 22 -2.77 -4.79 -0.70
CA LEU A 22 -2.69 -5.75 -1.80
C LEU A 22 -3.37 -5.22 -3.07
N ILE A 23 -4.56 -4.61 -2.94
CA ILE A 23 -5.27 -3.96 -4.05
C ILE A 23 -4.40 -2.85 -4.65
N SER A 24 -3.81 -2.01 -3.80
CA SER A 24 -2.89 -0.95 -4.23
C SER A 24 -1.72 -1.52 -5.03
N LEU A 25 -1.00 -2.50 -4.48
CA LEU A 25 0.15 -3.11 -5.13
C LEU A 25 -0.23 -3.75 -6.47
N TRP A 26 -1.40 -4.40 -6.53
CA TRP A 26 -1.94 -4.98 -7.76
C TRP A 26 -2.22 -3.92 -8.82
N LEU A 27 -2.87 -2.82 -8.45
CA LEU A 27 -3.20 -1.73 -9.37
C LEU A 27 -1.95 -0.97 -9.83
N GLN A 28 -0.89 -0.98 -9.04
CA GLN A 28 0.38 -0.30 -9.35
C GLN A 28 1.34 -1.16 -10.18
N LEU A 29 1.16 -2.49 -10.18
CA LEU A 29 2.00 -3.46 -10.87
C LEU A 29 2.21 -3.14 -12.37
N PRO A 30 1.15 -2.83 -13.16
CA PRO A 30 1.29 -2.48 -14.57
C PRO A 30 2.17 -1.24 -14.78
N MET A 31 1.90 -0.16 -14.03
CA MET A 31 2.71 1.06 -14.05
C MET A 31 4.18 0.76 -13.72
N LEU A 32 4.44 -0.07 -12.70
CA LEU A 32 5.78 -0.43 -12.27
C LEU A 32 6.54 -1.20 -13.35
N LEU A 33 5.87 -2.10 -14.07
CA LEU A 33 6.45 -2.83 -15.21
C LEU A 33 6.83 -1.88 -16.35
N VAL A 34 6.05 -0.83 -16.59
CA VAL A 34 6.37 0.21 -17.57
C VAL A 34 7.58 1.03 -17.13
N VAL A 35 7.58 1.52 -15.88
CA VAL A 35 8.68 2.35 -15.32
C VAL A 35 10.00 1.58 -15.29
N LEU A 36 9.96 0.27 -15.04
CA LEU A 36 11.14 -0.60 -15.05
C LEU A 36 11.57 -1.05 -16.45
N GLY A 37 10.86 -0.64 -17.50
CA GLY A 37 11.20 -0.97 -18.89
C GLY A 37 10.87 -2.41 -19.30
N PHE A 38 10.10 -3.15 -18.49
CA PHE A 38 9.65 -4.51 -18.81
C PHE A 38 8.46 -4.54 -19.76
N SER A 39 7.73 -3.43 -19.89
CA SER A 39 6.60 -3.30 -20.81
C SER A 39 6.66 -1.96 -21.56
N SER A 40 6.37 -1.99 -22.86
CA SER A 40 6.21 -0.79 -23.69
C SER A 40 4.72 -0.57 -23.95
N VAL A 41 4.08 0.22 -23.09
CA VAL A 41 2.67 0.57 -23.27
C VAL A 41 2.58 1.81 -24.17
N SER A 42 1.60 1.82 -25.09
CA SER A 42 1.32 2.97 -25.94
C SER A 42 0.88 4.18 -25.08
N ALA A 43 1.10 5.39 -25.60
CA ALA A 43 1.02 6.69 -24.90
C ALA A 43 -0.36 7.10 -24.32
N GLY A 44 -1.26 6.16 -24.02
CA GLY A 44 -2.62 6.44 -23.52
C GLY A 44 -2.75 6.68 -22.01
N GLY A 45 -1.67 6.56 -21.20
CA GLY A 45 -1.66 6.98 -19.79
C GLY A 45 -2.60 6.23 -18.82
N GLY A 46 -3.45 5.32 -19.29
CA GLY A 46 -4.48 4.67 -18.47
C GLY A 46 -3.93 3.91 -17.26
N GLU A 47 -2.80 3.22 -17.41
CA GLU A 47 -2.17 2.48 -16.30
C GLU A 47 -1.60 3.43 -15.23
N PHE A 48 -1.03 4.56 -15.67
CA PHE A 48 -0.61 5.63 -14.76
C PHE A 48 -1.82 6.27 -14.09
N MET A 49 -2.93 6.51 -14.80
CA MET A 49 -4.17 7.03 -14.22
C MET A 49 -4.73 6.09 -13.15
N VAL A 50 -4.79 4.78 -13.42
CA VAL A 50 -5.23 3.78 -12.43
C VAL A 50 -4.31 3.78 -11.21
N GLY A 51 -2.99 3.81 -11.42
CA GLY A 51 -2.02 3.92 -10.33
C GLY A 51 -2.23 5.19 -9.49
N LEU A 52 -2.46 6.33 -10.13
CA LEU A 52 -2.48 7.65 -9.49
C LEU A 52 -3.82 7.95 -8.80
N PHE A 53 -4.94 7.56 -9.41
CA PHE A 53 -6.28 7.82 -8.90
C PHE A 53 -6.87 6.70 -8.04
N LEU A 54 -6.37 5.47 -8.16
CA LEU A 54 -6.86 4.34 -7.37
C LEU A 54 -5.76 3.72 -6.51
N GLY A 55 -4.60 3.42 -7.12
CA GLY A 55 -3.48 2.78 -6.42
C GLY A 55 -2.94 3.63 -5.26
N LEU A 56 -2.54 4.87 -5.53
CA LEU A 56 -1.93 5.77 -4.53
C LEU A 56 -2.91 6.10 -3.37
N PRO A 57 -4.18 6.46 -3.61
CA PRO A 57 -5.15 6.63 -2.53
C PRO A 57 -5.36 5.36 -1.69
N ALA A 58 -5.44 4.19 -2.32
CA ALA A 58 -5.55 2.91 -1.60
C ALA A 58 -4.31 2.64 -0.74
N LEU A 59 -3.11 2.97 -1.24
CA LEU A 59 -1.85 2.84 -0.50
C LEU A 59 -1.82 3.74 0.74
N LEU A 60 -2.19 5.01 0.57
CA LEU A 60 -2.27 5.99 1.66
C LEU A 60 -3.32 5.57 2.70
N PHE A 61 -4.46 5.04 2.24
CA PHE A 61 -5.50 4.56 3.14
C PHE A 61 -5.06 3.29 3.89
N ALA A 62 -4.36 2.36 3.24
CA ALA A 62 -3.74 1.23 3.91
C ALA A 62 -2.70 1.68 4.97
N ALA A 63 -1.85 2.64 4.63
CA ALA A 63 -0.84 3.18 5.55
C ALA A 63 -1.46 3.86 6.78
N THR A 64 -2.54 4.62 6.60
CA THR A 64 -3.25 5.25 7.72
C THR A 64 -3.91 4.23 8.64
N LEU A 65 -4.63 3.24 8.10
CA LEU A 65 -5.25 2.17 8.90
C LEU A 65 -4.22 1.38 9.70
N LEU A 66 -3.12 0.96 9.05
CA LEU A 66 -2.03 0.25 9.71
C LEU A 66 -1.30 1.16 10.72
N GLY A 67 -1.12 2.45 10.42
CA GLY A 67 -0.54 3.42 11.35
C GLY A 67 -1.37 3.61 12.63
N ILE A 68 -2.70 3.64 12.51
CA ILE A 68 -3.62 3.70 13.65
C ILE A 68 -3.44 2.48 14.56
N THR A 69 -3.27 1.28 13.98
CA THR A 69 -3.03 0.07 14.78
C THR A 69 -1.70 0.10 15.54
N ILE A 70 -0.69 0.82 15.04
CA ILE A 70 0.64 0.93 15.69
C ILE A 70 0.64 1.90 16.86
N ARG A 71 -0.09 3.03 16.77
CA ARG A 71 -0.18 4.01 17.86
C ARG A 71 -1.15 3.60 18.96
N SER A 72 -2.01 2.62 18.72
CA SER A 72 -3.00 2.12 19.67
C SER A 72 -2.46 0.97 20.52
N GLN A 73 -3.21 0.60 21.56
CA GLN A 73 -3.08 -0.68 22.29
C GLN A 73 -3.23 -1.92 21.38
N TRP A 74 -3.62 -1.73 20.12
CA TRP A 74 -3.81 -2.77 19.10
C TRP A 74 -2.53 -3.18 18.35
N ARG A 75 -1.37 -2.69 18.78
CA ARG A 75 -0.09 -2.91 18.11
C ARG A 75 0.29 -4.40 18.04
N SER A 76 0.48 -4.90 16.82
CA SER A 76 0.98 -6.25 16.52
C SER A 76 2.24 -6.20 15.65
N ARG A 77 3.09 -7.24 15.71
CA ARG A 77 4.29 -7.29 14.83
C ARG A 77 3.89 -7.24 13.35
N LEU A 78 2.82 -7.94 12.99
CA LEU A 78 2.29 -7.99 11.62
C LEU A 78 1.86 -6.60 11.14
N SER A 79 1.11 -5.84 11.95
CA SER A 79 0.72 -4.46 11.59
C SER A 79 1.92 -3.52 11.38
N VAL A 80 2.99 -3.68 12.16
CA VAL A 80 4.22 -2.88 12.02
C VAL A 80 4.94 -3.20 10.71
N ILE A 81 5.09 -4.48 10.36
CA ILE A 81 5.73 -4.90 9.11
C ILE A 81 4.95 -4.35 7.90
N LEU A 82 3.63 -4.51 7.91
CA LEU A 82 2.77 -4.05 6.82
C LEU A 82 2.76 -2.53 6.68
N PHE A 83 2.84 -1.80 7.79
CA PHE A 83 2.98 -0.35 7.76
C PHE A 83 4.30 0.08 7.12
N TRP A 84 5.42 -0.56 7.49
CA TRP A 84 6.69 -0.23 6.84
C TRP A 84 6.69 -0.56 5.35
N LEU A 85 6.02 -1.66 4.95
CA LEU A 85 5.82 -1.99 3.54
C LEU A 85 4.99 -0.93 2.79
N SER A 86 3.92 -0.42 3.40
CA SER A 86 3.12 0.63 2.77
C SER A 86 3.89 1.96 2.66
N ILE A 87 4.69 2.32 3.68
CA ILE A 87 5.59 3.47 3.63
C ILE A 87 6.64 3.31 2.51
N LEU A 88 7.26 2.14 2.38
CA LEU A 88 8.18 1.85 1.27
C LEU A 88 7.50 2.01 -0.10
N GLY A 89 6.25 1.55 -0.24
CA GLY A 89 5.46 1.76 -1.45
C GLY A 89 5.25 3.25 -1.77
N ILE A 90 4.94 4.07 -0.76
CA ILE A 90 4.74 5.52 -0.91
C ILE A 90 6.04 6.19 -1.37
N PHE A 91 7.18 5.82 -0.77
CA PHE A 91 8.49 6.29 -1.21
C PHE A 91 8.80 5.85 -2.64
N GLY A 92 8.47 4.61 -3.01
CA GLY A 92 8.62 4.13 -4.39
C GLY A 92 7.85 5.00 -5.39
N TRP A 93 6.63 5.41 -5.03
CA TRP A 93 5.84 6.37 -5.80
C TRP A 93 6.51 7.74 -5.90
N ALA A 94 6.98 8.30 -4.78
CA ALA A 94 7.66 9.59 -4.79
C ALA A 94 8.90 9.57 -5.71
N VAL A 95 9.68 8.49 -5.67
CA VAL A 95 10.85 8.32 -6.56
C VAL A 95 10.44 8.17 -8.02
N ALA A 96 9.36 7.43 -8.30
CA ALA A 96 8.87 7.23 -9.67
C ALA A 96 8.36 8.51 -10.34
N PHE A 97 7.88 9.51 -9.57
CA PHE A 97 7.39 10.79 -10.10
C PHE A 97 8.43 11.91 -10.13
N VAL A 98 9.50 11.79 -9.34
CA VAL A 98 10.60 12.77 -9.31
C VAL A 98 11.61 12.52 -10.44
N ARG A 99 11.66 11.31 -10.99
CA ARG A 99 12.43 10.97 -12.19
C ARG A 99 11.68 11.35 -13.46
#